data_AF-A0A4D9CSU3-F1
#
_entry.id   AF-A0A4D9CSU3-F1
#
_cell.length_a   1.000
_cell.length_b   1.000
_cell.length_c   1.000
_cell.angle_alpha   90.00
_cell.angle_beta   90.00
_cell.angle_gamma   90.00
#
_symmetry.space_group_name_H-M   'P 1'
#
loop_
_entity.id
_entity.type
_entity.pdbx_description
1 polymer ?
#
loop_
_entity_poly.entity_id
_entity_poly.type
_entity_poly.pdbx_seq_one_letter_code
_entity_poly.pdbx_strand_id
1 'polypeptide(L)'
;MEPREGPGDPRGSHRAGMGQQKVSFFQSLIRHLVLDLADCCPPNGAQERHQFKSKDELDAYLRVAHESVAIGRETLTAVAGQQEALDRSEAVVDSNLYVIKKSARTLRGMTWWGSLRNYFSEEPEAPRPRTPTWLADRRAGLRGPGQQAGERTEAHSSDAPLWRDQPRDGCSNPVKDERQELFARRVNGETADARLKRAHVAGQGPQSLSEVARMQDDYLESLGKSLDEQRGIGGTLHEALREQRVQVDRLEAGSEGLEDATRAVIRKAARASRARGGWGAERPRLYKFVAFREVRSGLFISVAGEELRLQEPHMSKACQFAAYTSQTLTGLQSVLSRKWLGQHWISGALGVRGTGLGKNEEWEVDWRRPEGAFLLSCSANWGSGGYLMAFPKKEETLGQTLAYDLRLGGYNGEERGKAALFEIVDCENYRTTDVVTEIIQKKTPAELAAEEERKRKGSLISLGALRIG
;
A
#
# COMPACT_ATOMS: atom_id res chain seq x y z
N MET A 1 18.91 23.84 -24.69
CA MET A 1 17.77 22.94 -24.38
C MET A 1 17.93 22.52 -22.93
N GLU A 2 17.27 23.23 -22.02
CA GLU A 2 17.25 22.88 -20.60
C GLU A 2 16.16 21.84 -20.34
N PRO A 3 16.39 20.85 -19.47
CA PRO A 3 15.38 19.85 -19.13
C PRO A 3 14.34 20.48 -18.20
N ARG A 4 13.08 20.50 -18.66
CA ARG A 4 11.92 20.84 -17.82
C ARG A 4 11.63 19.69 -16.86
N GLU A 5 11.76 19.95 -15.57
CA GLU A 5 11.28 19.08 -14.49
C GLU A 5 9.75 18.97 -14.56
N GLY A 6 9.23 17.73 -14.53
CA GLY A 6 7.81 17.43 -14.56
C GLY A 6 7.12 17.63 -13.20
N PRO A 7 5.78 17.80 -13.18
CA PRO A 7 5.03 18.05 -11.95
C PRO A 7 5.03 16.82 -11.04
N GLY A 8 5.47 17.03 -9.79
CA GLY A 8 5.55 16.00 -8.75
C GLY A 8 4.19 15.41 -8.35
N ASP A 9 4.21 14.12 -8.06
CA ASP A 9 3.07 13.31 -7.63
C ASP A 9 2.57 13.74 -6.22
N PRO A 10 1.29 14.14 -6.05
CA PRO A 10 0.76 14.62 -4.76
C PRO A 10 0.50 13.52 -3.73
N ARG A 11 0.84 12.24 -3.98
CA ARG A 11 0.44 11.12 -3.11
C ARG A 11 1.38 10.82 -1.91
N GLY A 12 2.46 11.57 -1.71
CA GLY A 12 3.46 11.28 -0.67
C GLY A 12 3.28 11.94 0.72
N SER A 13 2.32 12.87 0.89
CA SER A 13 2.42 13.87 1.99
C SER A 13 1.92 13.42 3.39
N HIS A 14 1.00 12.46 3.50
CA HIS A 14 0.30 12.25 4.78
C HIS A 14 0.87 11.19 5.76
N ARG A 15 1.92 10.43 5.41
CA ARG A 15 2.42 9.32 6.26
C ARG A 15 3.79 9.52 6.91
N ALA A 16 4.51 10.60 6.61
CA ALA A 16 5.83 10.88 7.19
C ALA A 16 5.80 11.55 8.58
N GLY A 17 4.62 11.92 9.10
CA GLY A 17 4.50 12.78 10.29
C GLY A 17 4.84 12.15 11.64
N MET A 18 4.72 10.83 11.81
CA MET A 18 4.96 10.18 13.12
C MET A 18 6.44 9.90 13.42
N GLY A 19 7.29 9.76 12.39
CA GLY A 19 8.71 9.52 12.56
C GLY A 19 9.50 10.77 12.93
N GLN A 20 9.15 11.93 12.35
CA GLN A 20 9.88 13.19 12.61
C GLN A 20 9.65 13.76 14.01
N GLN A 21 8.48 13.55 14.62
CA GLN A 21 8.21 14.06 15.97
C GLN A 21 9.07 13.40 17.05
N LYS A 22 9.49 12.14 16.87
CA LYS A 22 10.35 11.46 17.84
C LYS A 22 11.82 11.86 17.71
N VAL A 23 12.27 12.15 16.49
CA VAL A 23 13.64 12.61 16.22
C VAL A 23 13.84 14.06 16.71
N SER A 24 12.83 14.93 16.56
CA SER A 24 12.91 16.31 17.09
C SER A 24 12.93 16.35 18.61
N PHE A 25 12.22 15.44 19.28
CA PHE A 25 12.26 15.31 20.75
C PHE A 25 13.67 14.93 21.23
N PHE A 26 14.32 13.95 20.60
CA PHE A 26 15.69 13.56 20.96
C PHE A 26 16.72 14.67 20.70
N GLN A 27 16.62 15.40 19.58
CA GLN A 27 17.51 16.54 19.31
C GLN A 27 17.30 17.71 20.27
N SER A 28 16.06 17.96 20.67
CA SER A 28 15.72 18.98 21.69
C SER A 28 16.28 18.62 23.07
N LEU A 29 16.24 17.33 23.44
CA LEU A 29 16.77 16.85 24.71
C LEU A 29 18.30 16.98 24.79
N ILE A 30 19.00 16.65 23.70
CA ILE A 30 20.46 16.81 23.59
C ILE A 30 20.84 18.30 23.65
N ARG A 31 20.09 19.19 23.00
CA ARG A 31 20.34 20.64 23.05
C ARG A 31 20.18 21.23 24.45
N HIS A 32 19.16 20.80 25.20
CA HIS A 32 18.97 21.23 26.58
C HIS A 32 20.12 20.76 27.49
N LEU A 33 20.54 19.49 27.34
CA LEU A 33 21.67 18.95 28.09
C LEU A 33 23.00 19.68 27.82
N VAL A 34 23.25 20.10 26.58
CA VAL A 34 24.48 20.81 26.20
C VAL A 34 24.48 22.27 26.67
N LEU A 35 23.33 22.93 26.71
CA LEU A 35 23.23 24.33 27.14
C LEU A 35 23.30 24.49 28.66
N ASP A 36 22.74 23.56 29.44
CA ASP A 36 22.83 23.60 30.91
C ASP A 36 24.27 23.40 31.44
N LEU A 37 25.16 22.78 30.64
CA LEU A 37 26.57 22.60 30.97
C LEU A 37 27.43 23.86 30.78
N ALA A 38 26.97 24.87 30.04
CA ALA A 38 27.77 26.05 29.70
C ALA A 38 27.75 27.17 30.77
N ASP A 39 26.73 27.20 31.64
CA ASP A 39 26.49 28.32 32.56
C ASP A 39 27.04 28.13 34.00
N CYS A 40 27.82 27.08 34.28
CA CYS A 40 28.16 26.66 35.65
C CYS A 40 29.56 27.07 36.18
N CYS A 41 30.17 28.19 35.76
CA CYS A 41 31.45 28.65 36.33
C CYS A 41 31.29 29.77 37.38
N PRO A 42 31.25 29.47 38.70
CA PRO A 42 31.24 30.49 39.75
C PRO A 42 32.67 30.97 40.11
N PRO A 43 32.84 32.22 40.55
CA PRO A 43 34.12 32.74 41.02
C PRO A 43 34.46 32.21 42.44
N ASN A 44 35.69 31.71 42.55
CA ASN A 44 36.46 31.26 43.71
C ASN A 44 35.92 31.64 45.11
N GLY A 45 35.36 30.66 45.83
CA GLY A 45 35.08 30.81 47.27
C GLY A 45 34.14 29.76 47.91
N ALA A 46 33.35 29.03 47.13
CA ALA A 46 32.36 28.05 47.63
C ALA A 46 32.70 26.58 47.27
N GLN A 47 33.99 26.23 47.27
CA GLN A 47 34.50 25.06 46.57
C GLN A 47 34.16 23.71 47.24
N GLU A 48 33.92 23.67 48.56
CA GLU A 48 33.66 22.40 49.26
C GLU A 48 32.19 21.93 49.22
N ARG A 49 31.20 22.84 49.04
CA ARG A 49 29.77 22.44 48.95
C ARG A 49 29.33 22.06 47.53
N HIS A 50 30.12 22.38 46.50
CA HIS A 50 29.83 22.00 45.12
C HIS A 50 30.33 20.59 44.77
N GLN A 51 31.35 20.07 45.45
CA GLN A 51 31.90 18.74 45.14
C GLN A 51 30.93 17.59 45.47
N PHE A 52 30.10 17.71 46.52
CA PHE A 52 29.18 16.63 46.90
C PHE A 52 27.94 16.55 45.99
N LYS A 53 27.42 17.68 45.50
CA LYS A 53 26.33 17.68 44.50
C LYS A 53 26.76 17.04 43.18
N SER A 54 28.03 17.22 42.81
CA SER A 54 28.58 16.68 41.57
C SER A 54 28.56 15.14 41.54
N LYS A 55 28.78 14.44 42.66
CA LYS A 55 28.84 12.97 42.68
C LYS A 55 27.45 12.32 42.52
N ASP A 56 26.46 12.80 43.26
CA ASP A 56 25.09 12.27 43.16
C ASP A 56 24.51 12.51 41.76
N GLU A 57 24.83 13.65 41.14
CA GLU A 57 24.49 13.95 39.75
C GLU A 57 25.20 12.98 38.79
N LEU A 58 26.49 12.72 39.01
CA LEU A 58 27.31 11.76 38.25
C LEU A 58 26.68 10.36 38.27
N ASP A 59 26.35 9.86 39.46
CA ASP A 59 25.73 8.55 39.63
C ASP A 59 24.34 8.49 38.97
N ALA A 60 23.58 9.59 38.99
CA ALA A 60 22.31 9.68 38.27
C ALA A 60 22.50 9.57 36.74
N TYR A 61 23.50 10.26 36.17
CA TYR A 61 23.81 10.17 34.73
C TYR A 61 24.23 8.76 34.31
N LEU A 62 25.11 8.10 35.07
CA LEU A 62 25.47 6.70 34.78
C LEU A 62 24.25 5.77 34.84
N ARG A 63 23.38 5.97 35.83
CA ARG A 63 22.15 5.18 35.95
C ARG A 63 21.27 5.33 34.71
N VAL A 64 21.06 6.57 34.24
CA VAL A 64 20.30 6.86 33.03
C VAL A 64 20.97 6.26 31.79
N ALA A 65 22.30 6.33 31.70
CA ALA A 65 23.07 5.75 30.60
C ALA A 65 22.93 4.21 30.56
N HIS A 66 23.03 3.54 31.70
CA HIS A 66 22.84 2.08 31.79
C HIS A 66 21.38 1.66 31.54
N GLU A 67 20.41 2.43 32.03
CA GLU A 67 18.99 2.17 31.79
C GLU A 67 18.65 2.29 30.30
N SER A 68 19.15 3.31 29.62
CA SER A 68 18.96 3.47 28.18
C SER A 68 19.66 2.37 27.35
N VAL A 69 20.84 1.88 27.76
CA VAL A 69 21.45 0.68 27.17
C VAL A 69 20.54 -0.54 27.36
N ALA A 70 19.99 -0.74 28.55
CA ALA A 70 19.11 -1.87 28.83
C ALA A 70 17.83 -1.83 27.98
N ILE A 71 17.18 -0.66 27.89
CA ILE A 71 16.02 -0.44 27.01
C ILE A 71 16.40 -0.67 25.55
N GLY A 72 17.58 -0.21 25.13
CA GLY A 72 18.10 -0.43 23.78
C GLY A 72 18.26 -1.92 23.44
N ARG A 73 18.81 -2.71 24.36
CA ARG A 73 18.94 -4.16 24.21
C ARG A 73 17.57 -4.85 24.14
N GLU A 74 16.63 -4.47 25.00
CA GLU A 74 15.27 -5.00 24.96
C GLU A 74 14.56 -4.66 23.64
N THR A 75 14.74 -3.43 23.16
CA THR A 75 14.20 -2.98 21.87
C THR A 75 14.77 -3.79 20.72
N LEU A 76 16.07 -4.08 20.72
CA LEU A 76 16.70 -4.96 19.72
C LEU A 76 16.10 -6.37 19.74
N THR A 77 15.85 -6.94 20.92
CA THR A 77 15.20 -8.26 21.01
C THR A 77 13.77 -8.25 20.46
N ALA A 78 13.02 -7.16 20.70
CA ALA A 78 11.69 -7.00 20.15
C ALA A 78 11.71 -6.85 18.62
N VAL A 79 12.66 -6.09 18.07
CA VAL A 79 12.86 -5.94 16.62
C VAL A 79 13.24 -7.27 15.98
N ALA A 80 14.12 -8.05 16.61
CA ALA A 80 14.44 -9.40 16.14
C ALA A 80 13.19 -10.33 16.12
N GLY A 81 12.32 -10.24 17.13
CA GLY A 81 11.05 -10.98 17.14
C GLY A 81 10.07 -10.52 16.04
N GLN A 82 10.05 -9.23 15.72
CA GLN A 82 9.25 -8.70 14.60
C GLN A 82 9.79 -9.18 13.25
N GLN A 83 11.12 -9.27 13.10
CA GLN A 83 11.75 -9.80 11.90
C GLN A 83 11.29 -11.24 11.59
N GLU A 84 11.26 -12.11 12.61
CA GLU A 84 10.77 -13.48 12.45
C GLU A 84 9.28 -13.54 12.06
N ALA A 85 8.46 -12.60 12.54
CA ALA A 85 7.06 -12.51 12.14
C ALA A 85 6.91 -12.08 10.67
N LEU A 86 7.75 -11.17 10.18
CA LEU A 86 7.78 -10.77 8.77
C LEU A 86 8.26 -11.92 7.87
N ASP A 87 9.32 -12.64 8.27
CA ASP A 87 9.82 -13.81 7.55
C ASP A 87 8.74 -14.89 7.37
N ARG A 88 7.98 -15.17 8.45
CA ARG A 88 6.83 -16.09 8.39
C ARG A 88 5.73 -15.59 7.47
N SER A 89 5.45 -14.29 7.51
CA SER A 89 4.44 -13.67 6.64
C SER A 89 4.84 -13.79 5.16
N GLU A 90 6.12 -13.60 4.86
CA GLU A 90 6.65 -13.74 3.49
C GLU A 90 6.57 -15.18 3.00
N ALA A 91 6.93 -16.15 3.83
CA ALA A 91 6.78 -17.57 3.52
C ALA A 91 5.31 -17.96 3.22
N VAL A 92 4.35 -17.37 3.93
CA VAL A 92 2.92 -17.58 3.67
C VAL A 92 2.50 -16.95 2.34
N VAL A 93 2.95 -15.73 2.03
CA VAL A 93 2.68 -15.08 0.73
C VAL A 93 3.26 -15.90 -0.42
N ASP A 94 4.51 -16.36 -0.30
CA ASP A 94 5.19 -17.19 -1.31
C ASP A 94 4.44 -18.54 -1.50
N SER A 95 4.01 -19.17 -0.42
CA SER A 95 3.20 -20.40 -0.45
C SER A 95 1.84 -20.18 -1.14
N ASN A 96 1.13 -19.10 -0.80
CA ASN A 96 -0.13 -18.77 -1.43
C ASN A 96 0.03 -18.44 -2.92
N LEU A 97 1.09 -17.70 -3.30
CA LEU A 97 1.42 -17.44 -4.70
C LEU A 97 1.68 -18.74 -5.47
N TYR A 98 2.38 -19.70 -4.86
CA TYR A 98 2.58 -21.03 -5.45
C TYR A 98 1.26 -21.76 -5.67
N VAL A 99 0.40 -21.84 -4.65
CA VAL A 99 -0.91 -22.50 -4.73
C VAL A 99 -1.77 -21.85 -5.82
N ILE A 100 -1.78 -20.51 -5.91
CA ILE A 100 -2.52 -19.79 -6.94
C ILE A 100 -1.96 -20.07 -8.33
N LYS A 101 -0.64 -19.99 -8.53
CA LYS A 101 0.00 -20.32 -9.82
C LYS A 101 -0.32 -21.76 -10.25
N LYS A 102 -0.27 -22.70 -9.31
CA LYS A 102 -0.65 -24.10 -9.54
C LYS A 102 -2.12 -24.24 -9.92
N SER A 103 -3.03 -23.61 -9.17
CA SER A 103 -4.46 -23.62 -9.48
C SER A 103 -4.76 -22.98 -10.85
N ALA A 104 -4.08 -21.89 -11.21
CA ALA A 104 -4.20 -21.24 -12.50
C ALA A 104 -3.72 -22.14 -13.65
N ARG A 105 -2.65 -22.92 -13.43
CA ARG A 105 -2.19 -23.96 -14.37
C ARG A 105 -3.24 -25.06 -14.50
N THR A 106 -3.77 -25.59 -13.40
CA THR A 106 -4.83 -26.62 -13.42
C THR A 106 -6.07 -26.14 -14.16
N LEU A 107 -6.58 -24.94 -13.85
CA LEU A 107 -7.74 -24.36 -14.53
C LEU A 107 -7.49 -24.14 -16.02
N ARG A 108 -6.28 -23.74 -16.42
CA ARG A 108 -5.88 -23.63 -17.83
C ARG A 108 -5.97 -24.99 -18.51
N GLY A 109 -5.48 -26.05 -17.85
CA GLY A 109 -5.48 -27.43 -18.36
C GLY A 109 -6.87 -28.03 -18.59
N MET A 110 -7.93 -27.45 -18.03
CA MET A 110 -9.32 -27.86 -18.29
C MET A 110 -9.78 -27.54 -19.72
N THR A 111 -9.04 -26.72 -20.46
CA THR A 111 -9.29 -26.41 -21.87
C THR A 111 -8.25 -27.11 -22.74
N TRP A 112 -8.63 -27.59 -23.93
CA TRP A 112 -7.70 -28.26 -24.85
C TRP A 112 -6.46 -27.40 -25.16
N TRP A 113 -6.66 -26.16 -25.60
CA TRP A 113 -5.57 -25.19 -25.82
C TRP A 113 -4.74 -24.93 -24.57
N GLY A 114 -5.37 -24.89 -23.41
CA GLY A 114 -4.67 -24.64 -22.17
C GLY A 114 -3.86 -25.83 -21.69
N SER A 115 -4.27 -27.07 -21.99
CA SER A 115 -3.47 -28.28 -21.78
C SER A 115 -2.21 -28.25 -22.65
N LEU A 116 -2.33 -27.89 -23.94
CA LEU A 116 -1.19 -27.72 -24.84
C LEU A 116 -0.21 -26.66 -24.30
N ARG A 117 -0.73 -25.51 -23.86
CA ARG A 117 0.13 -24.46 -23.28
C ARG A 117 0.78 -24.89 -21.97
N ASN A 118 0.09 -25.69 -21.16
CA ASN A 118 0.67 -26.24 -19.93
C ASN A 118 1.85 -27.15 -20.24
N TYR A 119 1.77 -27.95 -21.30
CA TYR A 119 2.86 -28.82 -21.75
C TYR A 119 4.14 -28.03 -22.08
N PHE A 120 4.01 -26.85 -22.68
CA PHE A 120 5.15 -25.99 -22.99
C PHE A 120 5.54 -25.01 -21.88
N SER A 121 4.76 -24.90 -20.81
CA SER A 121 5.09 -24.01 -19.69
C SER A 121 5.72 -24.80 -18.55
N GLU A 122 6.73 -24.20 -17.92
CA GLU A 122 7.36 -24.75 -16.73
C GLU A 122 6.36 -24.90 -15.58
N GLU A 123 6.48 -25.99 -14.85
CA GLU A 123 5.70 -26.18 -13.63
C GLU A 123 6.13 -25.13 -12.60
N PRO A 124 5.18 -24.43 -11.93
CA PRO A 124 5.57 -23.52 -10.86
C PRO A 124 6.39 -24.28 -9.83
N GLU A 125 7.60 -23.79 -9.54
CA GLU A 125 8.49 -24.38 -8.53
C GLU A 125 7.90 -24.17 -7.14
N ALA A 126 7.95 -25.20 -6.28
CA ALA A 126 7.57 -25.05 -4.90
C ALA A 126 8.49 -24.04 -4.20
N PRO A 127 7.98 -23.17 -3.32
CA PRO A 127 8.83 -22.24 -2.60
C PRO A 127 9.83 -23.04 -1.79
N ARG A 128 11.12 -22.80 -2.03
CA ARG A 128 12.18 -23.42 -1.23
C ARG A 128 12.07 -22.86 0.18
N PRO A 129 12.18 -23.68 1.24
CA PRO A 129 12.22 -23.17 2.60
C PRO A 129 13.40 -22.22 2.68
N ARG A 130 13.13 -20.93 2.87
CA ARG A 130 14.19 -19.96 3.08
C ARG A 130 14.83 -20.30 4.41
N THR A 131 16.12 -20.62 4.39
CA THR A 131 16.91 -20.55 5.61
C THR A 131 16.86 -19.11 6.09
N PRO A 132 16.37 -18.83 7.32
CA PRO A 132 16.30 -17.48 7.83
C PRO A 132 17.65 -16.80 7.67
N THR A 133 17.68 -15.59 7.10
CA THR A 133 18.92 -14.85 6.82
C THR A 133 19.78 -14.71 8.09
N TRP A 134 19.15 -14.49 9.24
CA TRP A 134 19.84 -14.44 10.53
C TRP A 134 20.53 -15.78 10.90
N LEU A 135 19.97 -16.93 10.51
CA LEU A 135 20.62 -18.24 10.71
C LEU A 135 21.80 -18.44 9.75
N ALA A 136 21.68 -17.92 8.52
CA ALA A 136 22.77 -17.95 7.55
C ALA A 136 23.94 -17.07 8.02
N ASP A 137 23.67 -15.85 8.50
CA ASP A 137 24.68 -14.93 9.02
C ASP A 137 25.31 -15.45 10.32
N ARG A 138 24.53 -16.06 11.22
CA ARG A 138 25.10 -16.68 12.43
C ARG A 138 25.98 -17.87 12.10
N ARG A 139 25.66 -18.66 11.06
CA ARG A 139 26.54 -19.73 10.55
C ARG A 139 27.79 -19.19 9.86
N ALA A 140 27.68 -18.06 9.16
CA ALA A 140 28.81 -17.41 8.50
C ALA A 140 29.78 -16.80 9.53
N GLY A 141 29.27 -16.16 10.59
CA GLY A 141 30.08 -15.58 11.67
C GLY A 141 30.72 -16.61 12.61
N LEU A 142 30.13 -17.81 12.75
CA LEU A 142 30.73 -18.91 13.53
C LEU A 142 31.85 -19.66 12.78
N ARG A 143 32.00 -19.43 11.47
CA ARG A 143 33.22 -19.86 10.75
C ARG A 143 34.29 -18.81 10.97
N GLY A 144 35.06 -18.99 12.04
CA GLY A 144 36.25 -18.16 12.28
C GLY A 144 37.20 -18.15 11.06
N PRO A 145 37.99 -17.09 10.88
CA PRO A 145 38.96 -16.99 9.79
C PRO A 145 40.04 -18.05 9.99
N GLY A 146 39.88 -19.22 9.35
CA GLY A 146 40.87 -20.30 9.47
C GLY A 146 40.43 -21.70 9.07
N GLN A 147 39.12 -21.97 8.89
CA GLN A 147 38.67 -23.30 8.46
C GLN A 147 38.31 -23.31 6.98
N GLN A 148 39.30 -23.63 6.16
CA GLN A 148 39.12 -23.93 4.74
C GLN A 148 38.26 -25.19 4.56
N ALA A 149 37.45 -25.13 3.51
CA ALA A 149 36.40 -26.07 3.15
C ALA A 149 36.92 -27.49 2.92
N GLY A 150 36.49 -28.43 3.78
CA GLY A 150 36.40 -29.84 3.40
C GLY A 150 35.04 -30.09 2.76
N GLU A 151 35.04 -30.52 1.50
CA GLU A 151 33.86 -31.01 0.76
C GLU A 151 33.09 -32.03 1.61
N ARG A 152 31.83 -31.73 1.91
CA ARG A 152 30.89 -32.70 2.46
C ARG A 152 29.75 -32.88 1.47
N THR A 153 29.73 -34.04 0.86
CA THR A 153 28.67 -34.60 0.02
C THR A 153 27.33 -34.53 0.75
N GLU A 154 26.41 -33.71 0.23
CA GLU A 154 25.03 -33.65 0.70
C GLU A 154 24.27 -34.88 0.17
N ALA A 155 23.87 -35.77 1.08
CA ALA A 155 22.90 -36.82 0.79
C ALA A 155 21.49 -36.22 0.79
N HIS A 156 20.81 -36.28 -0.35
CA HIS A 156 19.41 -35.93 -0.51
C HIS A 156 18.51 -36.81 0.37
N SER A 157 17.96 -36.22 1.44
CA SER A 157 16.83 -36.77 2.20
C SER A 157 15.55 -36.19 1.63
N SER A 158 14.84 -36.98 0.83
CA SER A 158 13.55 -36.65 0.23
C SER A 158 12.41 -36.92 1.21
N ASP A 159 12.21 -36.03 2.18
CA ASP A 159 10.98 -36.02 2.99
C ASP A 159 10.12 -34.81 2.63
N ALA A 160 8.90 -35.09 2.17
CA ALA A 160 7.93 -34.10 1.75
C ALA A 160 7.39 -33.31 2.96
N PRO A 161 7.29 -31.96 2.91
CA PRO A 161 6.77 -31.20 4.02
C PRO A 161 5.24 -31.34 4.10
N LEU A 162 4.79 -32.06 5.12
CA LEU A 162 3.40 -32.17 5.57
C LEU A 162 2.95 -30.84 6.20
N TRP A 163 2.39 -29.93 5.40
CA TRP A 163 1.72 -28.71 5.86
C TRP A 163 0.25 -28.95 6.26
N ARG A 164 -0.07 -30.07 6.91
CA ARG A 164 -1.45 -30.36 7.34
C ARG A 164 -1.59 -30.19 8.86
N ASP A 165 -2.38 -29.18 9.23
CA ASP A 165 -3.11 -28.98 10.49
C ASP A 165 -2.40 -29.43 11.78
N GLN A 166 -1.63 -28.53 12.40
CA GLN A 166 -1.39 -28.62 13.84
C GLN A 166 -2.54 -27.95 14.61
N PRO A 167 -3.13 -28.62 15.61
CA PRO A 167 -4.10 -27.99 16.50
C PRO A 167 -3.41 -26.86 17.29
N ARG A 168 -4.14 -25.74 17.43
CA ARG A 168 -3.80 -24.63 18.34
C ARG A 168 -3.95 -25.12 19.79
N ASP A 169 -2.97 -25.87 20.28
CA ASP A 169 -2.81 -26.07 21.71
C ASP A 169 -1.98 -24.93 22.32
N GLY A 170 -2.45 -24.47 23.48
CA GLY A 170 -2.21 -23.15 24.03
C GLY A 170 -0.74 -22.79 24.23
N CYS A 171 -0.36 -21.60 23.73
CA CYS A 171 0.85 -20.90 24.11
C CYS A 171 0.71 -20.37 25.56
N SER A 172 0.93 -21.22 26.55
CA SER A 172 1.45 -20.76 27.84
C SER A 172 2.90 -20.35 27.59
N ASN A 173 3.17 -19.04 27.50
CA ASN A 173 4.51 -18.48 27.40
C ASN A 173 5.26 -18.67 28.75
N PRO A 174 6.27 -19.55 28.86
CA PRO A 174 7.10 -19.63 30.07
C PRO A 174 7.97 -18.38 30.29
N VAL A 175 8.06 -17.50 29.28
CA VAL A 175 8.88 -16.27 29.31
C VAL A 175 8.32 -15.20 30.25
N LYS A 176 7.06 -15.29 30.67
CA LYS A 176 6.49 -14.31 31.63
C LYS A 176 6.96 -14.54 33.07
N ASP A 177 7.30 -15.77 33.45
CA ASP A 177 7.71 -16.10 34.83
C ASP A 177 9.20 -15.79 35.07
N GLU A 178 10.09 -16.04 34.09
CA GLU A 178 11.50 -15.60 34.19
C GLU A 178 11.65 -14.07 34.26
N ARG A 179 10.72 -13.33 33.63
CA ARG A 179 10.73 -11.86 33.66
C ARG A 179 10.38 -11.34 35.05
N GLN A 180 9.45 -11.98 35.78
CA GLN A 180 9.14 -11.60 37.17
C GLN A 180 10.27 -11.98 38.15
N GLU A 181 10.99 -13.08 37.91
CA GLU A 181 12.15 -13.46 38.71
C GLU A 181 13.36 -12.51 38.54
N LEU A 182 13.61 -12.01 37.32
CA LEU A 182 14.69 -11.04 37.07
C LEU A 182 14.41 -9.66 37.70
N PHE A 183 13.14 -9.25 37.79
CA PHE A 183 12.76 -8.04 38.54
C PHE A 183 12.83 -8.27 40.05
N ALA A 184 12.47 -9.46 40.56
CA ALA A 184 12.58 -9.80 41.98
C ALA A 184 14.05 -9.87 42.46
N ARG A 185 14.97 -10.35 41.62
CA ARG A 185 16.42 -10.35 41.95
C ARG A 185 17.04 -8.95 41.98
N ARG A 186 16.47 -7.96 41.29
CA ARG A 186 16.97 -6.58 41.26
C ARG A 186 16.64 -5.78 42.53
N VAL A 187 15.65 -6.23 43.32
CA VAL A 187 15.28 -5.60 44.60
C VAL A 187 16.18 -6.04 45.76
N ASN A 188 16.92 -7.15 45.60
CA ASN A 188 17.77 -7.72 46.66
C ASN A 188 19.28 -7.60 46.42
N GLY A 189 19.72 -7.03 45.29
CA GLY A 189 21.12 -6.68 45.10
C GLY A 189 21.42 -5.42 45.91
N GLU A 190 22.23 -5.52 46.97
CA GLU A 190 22.84 -4.37 47.64
C GLU A 190 23.30 -3.37 46.56
N THR A 191 22.57 -2.28 46.42
CA THR A 191 22.92 -1.21 45.49
C THR A 191 24.29 -0.70 45.87
N ALA A 192 25.11 -0.27 44.90
CA ALA A 192 26.42 0.33 45.17
C ALA A 192 26.35 1.41 46.27
N ASP A 193 25.19 2.06 46.40
CA ASP A 193 24.81 3.01 47.44
C ASP A 193 24.85 2.44 48.88
N ALA A 194 24.47 1.17 49.09
CA ALA A 194 24.55 0.50 50.40
C ALA A 194 26.00 0.17 50.80
N ARG A 195 26.88 -0.15 49.84
CA ARG A 195 28.32 -0.30 50.09
C ARG A 195 28.99 1.04 50.39
N LEU A 196 28.57 2.10 49.72
CA LEU A 196 29.13 3.44 49.89
C LEU A 196 28.73 4.06 51.24
N LYS A 197 27.49 3.82 51.71
CA LYS A 197 27.03 4.21 53.05
C LYS A 197 27.75 3.47 54.18
N ARG A 198 28.18 2.22 53.99
CA ARG A 198 29.03 1.51 54.98
C ARG A 198 30.46 2.07 55.03
N ALA A 199 31.03 2.50 53.91
CA ALA A 199 32.36 3.08 53.87
C ALA A 199 32.43 4.45 54.58
N HIS A 200 31.36 5.25 54.53
CA HIS A 200 31.31 6.56 55.19
C HIS A 200 31.23 6.53 56.72
N VAL A 201 30.82 5.41 57.33
CA VAL A 201 30.78 5.27 58.80
C VAL A 201 32.18 5.03 59.39
N ALA A 202 33.17 4.69 58.56
CA ALA A 202 34.54 4.42 58.97
C ALA A 202 35.50 5.62 58.77
N GLY A 203 35.10 6.83 59.20
CA GLY A 203 36.00 7.91 59.64
C GLY A 203 37.33 8.19 58.91
N GLN A 204 37.42 8.00 57.59
CA GLN A 204 38.60 8.42 56.81
C GLN A 204 38.37 9.84 56.29
N GLY A 205 39.27 10.74 56.70
CA GLY A 205 39.26 12.17 56.34
C GLY A 205 39.47 12.44 54.83
N PRO A 206 39.56 13.71 54.44
CA PRO A 206 39.35 14.17 53.06
C PRO A 206 40.22 13.40 52.07
N GLN A 207 39.55 12.74 51.12
CA GLN A 207 40.18 12.09 49.98
C GLN A 207 41.15 13.07 49.34
N SER A 208 42.40 12.62 49.15
CA SER A 208 43.40 13.42 48.42
C SER A 208 42.82 13.89 47.08
N LEU A 209 43.10 15.11 46.64
CA LEU A 209 42.60 15.63 45.34
C LEU A 209 42.88 14.68 44.17
N SER A 210 43.98 13.91 44.26
CA SER A 210 44.34 12.84 43.32
C SER A 210 43.35 11.68 43.28
N GLU A 211 42.69 11.34 44.39
CA GLU A 211 41.70 10.26 44.44
C GLU A 211 40.38 10.70 43.78
N VAL A 212 39.97 11.94 44.01
CA VAL A 212 38.80 12.54 43.34
C VAL A 212 39.02 12.61 41.83
N ALA A 213 40.21 13.01 41.38
CA ALA A 213 40.56 13.05 39.96
C ALA A 213 40.48 11.64 39.32
N ARG A 214 41.01 10.60 40.00
CA ARG A 214 40.92 9.22 39.50
C ARG A 214 39.48 8.72 39.43
N MET A 215 38.65 9.04 40.42
CA MET A 215 37.23 8.69 40.38
C MET A 215 36.49 9.37 39.22
N GLN A 216 36.85 10.61 38.88
CA GLN A 216 36.29 11.31 37.72
C GLN A 216 36.73 10.67 36.41
N ASP A 217 38.01 10.31 36.28
CA ASP A 217 38.53 9.64 35.09
C ASP A 217 37.85 8.27 34.88
N ASP A 218 37.75 7.45 35.95
CA ASP A 218 37.06 6.16 35.91
C ASP A 218 35.58 6.30 35.51
N TYR A 219 34.92 7.35 36.00
CA TYR A 219 33.55 7.68 35.63
C TYR A 219 33.42 8.04 34.16
N LEU A 220 34.27 8.95 33.66
CA LEU A 220 34.25 9.39 32.27
C LEU A 220 34.54 8.23 31.32
N GLU A 221 35.42 7.30 31.71
CA GLU A 221 35.67 6.08 30.96
C GLU A 221 34.42 5.18 30.93
N SER A 222 33.74 4.99 32.06
CA SER A 222 32.50 4.19 32.14
C SER A 222 31.38 4.81 31.30
N LEU A 223 31.22 6.14 31.37
CA LEU A 223 30.26 6.87 30.57
C LEU A 223 30.59 6.75 29.07
N GLY A 224 31.87 6.89 28.70
CA GLY A 224 32.34 6.69 27.33
C GLY A 224 31.97 5.31 26.79
N LYS A 225 32.23 4.25 27.57
CA LYS A 225 31.83 2.87 27.21
C LYS A 225 30.32 2.74 27.03
N SER A 226 29.52 3.32 27.93
CA SER A 226 28.05 3.28 27.80
C SER A 226 27.55 4.04 26.57
N LEU A 227 28.16 5.17 26.22
CA LEU A 227 27.82 5.94 25.02
C LEU A 227 28.22 5.19 23.74
N ASP A 228 29.37 4.53 23.72
CA ASP A 228 29.79 3.68 22.60
C ASP A 228 28.87 2.47 22.42
N GLU A 229 28.44 1.84 23.53
CA GLU A 229 27.43 0.78 23.50
C GLU A 229 26.08 1.29 22.97
N GLN A 230 25.61 2.45 23.44
CA GLN A 230 24.39 3.08 22.92
C GLN A 230 24.50 3.39 21.43
N ARG A 231 25.65 3.90 20.98
CA ARG A 231 25.92 4.15 19.56
C ARG A 231 25.88 2.84 18.75
N GLY A 232 26.48 1.77 19.27
CA GLY A 232 26.43 0.44 18.65
C GLY A 232 25.00 -0.12 18.55
N ILE A 233 24.22 0.00 19.63
CA ILE A 233 22.80 -0.37 19.65
C ILE A 233 22.00 0.47 18.66
N GLY A 234 22.24 1.79 18.62
CA GLY A 234 21.58 2.69 17.68
C GLY A 234 21.88 2.34 16.22
N GLY A 235 23.13 2.01 15.91
CA GLY A 235 23.54 1.57 14.57
C GLY A 235 22.89 0.26 14.15
N THR A 236 22.91 -0.75 15.03
CA THR A 236 22.28 -2.06 14.77
C THR A 236 20.76 -1.95 14.64
N LEU A 237 20.11 -1.14 15.47
CA LEU A 237 18.68 -0.88 15.39
C LEU A 237 18.31 -0.17 14.08
N HIS A 238 19.10 0.82 13.66
CA HIS A 238 18.87 1.54 12.40
C HIS A 238 18.92 0.60 11.19
N GLU A 239 19.92 -0.28 11.14
CA GLU A 239 20.07 -1.25 10.06
C GLU A 239 18.93 -2.29 10.05
N ALA A 240 18.58 -2.83 11.22
CA ALA A 240 17.47 -3.77 11.34
C ALA A 240 16.13 -3.15 10.88
N LEU A 241 15.85 -1.89 11.25
CA LEU A 241 14.65 -1.18 10.80
C LEU A 241 14.66 -0.89 9.30
N ARG A 242 15.84 -0.64 8.71
CA ARG A 242 16.00 -0.46 7.27
C ARG A 242 15.69 -1.75 6.51
N GLU A 243 16.17 -2.89 7.00
CA GLU A 243 15.87 -4.20 6.44
C GLU A 243 14.37 -4.55 6.55
N GLN A 244 13.78 -4.34 7.73
CA GLN A 244 12.34 -4.54 7.95
C GLN A 244 11.50 -3.71 6.99
N ARG A 245 11.87 -2.46 6.75
CA ARG A 245 11.16 -1.60 5.80
C ARG A 245 11.17 -2.17 4.39
N VAL A 246 12.33 -2.60 3.90
CA VAL A 246 12.45 -3.23 2.58
C VAL A 246 11.62 -4.52 2.52
N GLN A 247 11.57 -5.30 3.59
CA GLN A 247 10.75 -6.51 3.65
C GLN A 247 9.25 -6.21 3.65
N VAL A 248 8.80 -5.20 4.38
CA VAL A 248 7.40 -4.73 4.36
C VAL A 248 7.01 -4.28 2.95
N ASP A 249 7.87 -3.50 2.27
CA ASP A 249 7.61 -3.05 0.90
C ASP A 249 7.45 -4.25 -0.07
N ARG A 250 8.27 -5.30 0.10
CA ARG A 250 8.14 -6.56 -0.67
C ARG A 250 6.87 -7.32 -0.34
N LEU A 251 6.48 -7.39 0.94
CA LEU A 251 5.25 -8.05 1.38
C LEU A 251 4.02 -7.34 0.85
N GLU A 252 4.00 -6.00 0.87
CA GLU A 252 2.90 -5.20 0.30
C GLU A 252 2.77 -5.46 -1.20
N ALA A 253 3.88 -5.35 -1.95
CA ALA A 253 3.89 -5.65 -3.39
C ALA A 253 3.47 -7.10 -3.70
N GLY A 254 3.94 -8.07 -2.90
CA GLY A 254 3.57 -9.47 -3.01
C GLY A 254 2.09 -9.72 -2.70
N SER A 255 1.54 -9.04 -1.69
CA SER A 255 0.13 -9.12 -1.30
C SER A 255 -0.80 -8.55 -2.38
N GLU A 256 -0.46 -7.40 -2.97
CA GLU A 256 -1.23 -6.83 -4.09
C GLU A 256 -1.22 -7.78 -5.31
N GLY A 257 -0.05 -8.31 -5.67
CA GLY A 257 0.07 -9.30 -6.74
C GLY A 257 -0.70 -10.60 -6.45
N LEU A 258 -0.71 -11.05 -5.19
CA LEU A 258 -1.47 -12.20 -4.72
C LEU A 258 -2.97 -11.97 -4.87
N GLU A 259 -3.47 -10.79 -4.47
CA GLU A 259 -4.87 -10.44 -4.60
C GLU A 259 -5.32 -10.44 -6.06
N ASP A 260 -4.57 -9.79 -6.95
CA ASP A 260 -4.88 -9.73 -8.38
C ASP A 260 -4.87 -11.14 -9.02
N ALA A 261 -3.90 -11.97 -8.67
CA ALA A 261 -3.81 -13.35 -9.14
C ALA A 261 -4.96 -14.22 -8.60
N THR A 262 -5.34 -14.03 -7.33
CA THR A 262 -6.49 -14.70 -6.71
C THR A 262 -7.77 -14.34 -7.46
N ARG A 263 -8.02 -13.05 -7.69
CA ARG A 263 -9.18 -12.58 -8.46
C ARG A 263 -9.20 -13.18 -9.86
N ALA A 264 -8.06 -13.23 -10.55
CA ALA A 264 -7.95 -13.86 -11.86
C ALA A 264 -8.32 -15.35 -11.85
N VAL A 265 -7.89 -16.09 -10.82
CA VAL A 265 -8.28 -17.51 -10.62
C VAL A 265 -9.76 -17.64 -10.32
N ILE A 266 -10.32 -16.79 -9.45
CA ILE A 266 -11.75 -16.78 -9.13
C ILE A 266 -12.58 -16.52 -10.40
N ARG A 267 -12.19 -15.55 -11.23
CA ARG A 267 -12.84 -15.27 -12.52
C ARG A 267 -12.84 -16.49 -13.43
N LYS A 268 -11.68 -17.16 -13.56
CA LYS A 268 -11.55 -18.38 -14.38
C LYS A 268 -12.39 -19.54 -13.83
N ALA A 269 -12.40 -19.72 -12.52
CA ALA A 269 -13.21 -20.75 -11.86
C ALA A 269 -14.71 -20.50 -12.04
N ALA A 270 -15.17 -19.26 -11.86
CA ALA A 270 -16.55 -18.85 -12.07
C ALA A 270 -17.00 -19.07 -13.53
N ARG A 271 -16.11 -18.85 -14.51
CA ARG A 271 -16.40 -19.17 -15.91
C ARG A 271 -16.46 -20.66 -16.17
N ALA A 272 -15.58 -21.45 -15.56
CA ALA A 272 -15.56 -22.90 -15.72
C ALA A 272 -16.84 -23.53 -15.13
N SER A 273 -17.35 -23.01 -14.02
CA SER A 273 -18.61 -23.47 -13.43
C SER A 273 -19.82 -23.10 -14.30
N ARG A 274 -19.86 -21.89 -14.87
CA ARG A 274 -20.93 -21.47 -15.81
C ARG A 274 -20.95 -22.27 -17.10
N ALA A 275 -19.78 -22.64 -17.64
CA ALA A 275 -19.67 -23.37 -18.90
C ALA A 275 -20.35 -24.75 -18.87
N ARG A 276 -20.59 -25.34 -17.68
CA ARG A 276 -21.30 -26.62 -17.53
C ARG A 276 -22.82 -26.51 -17.68
N GLY A 277 -23.36 -25.33 -17.97
CA GLY A 277 -24.66 -25.19 -18.67
C GLY A 277 -25.88 -25.78 -17.95
N GLY A 278 -25.83 -25.93 -16.62
CA GLY A 278 -27.03 -26.28 -15.87
C GLY A 278 -28.07 -25.17 -15.97
N TRP A 279 -29.36 -25.55 -15.95
CA TRP A 279 -30.58 -24.73 -15.89
C TRP A 279 -30.68 -23.77 -14.67
N GLY A 280 -29.57 -23.20 -14.21
CA GLY A 280 -29.48 -22.37 -13.00
C GLY A 280 -28.37 -21.31 -13.05
N ALA A 281 -27.78 -21.02 -14.22
CA ALA A 281 -26.91 -19.85 -14.33
C ALA A 281 -27.73 -18.59 -14.01
N GLU A 282 -27.36 -17.89 -12.94
CA GLU A 282 -28.06 -16.69 -12.47
C GLU A 282 -28.14 -15.67 -13.61
N ARG A 283 -29.36 -15.36 -14.05
CA ARG A 283 -29.59 -14.38 -15.11
C ARG A 283 -29.05 -13.03 -14.65
N PRO A 284 -28.23 -12.35 -15.48
CA PRO A 284 -27.71 -11.04 -15.13
C PRO A 284 -28.86 -10.08 -14.88
N ARG A 285 -28.80 -9.36 -13.76
CA ARG A 285 -29.85 -8.41 -13.35
C ARG A 285 -29.41 -7.01 -13.73
N LEU A 286 -30.33 -6.21 -14.25
CA LEU A 286 -30.07 -4.80 -14.48
C LEU A 286 -29.74 -4.14 -13.13
N TYR A 287 -28.57 -3.51 -13.05
CA TYR A 287 -28.12 -2.82 -11.85
C TYR A 287 -28.45 -1.33 -11.93
N LYS A 288 -27.96 -0.64 -12.97
CA LYS A 288 -28.25 0.78 -13.22
C LYS A 288 -27.85 1.22 -14.63
N PHE A 289 -28.28 2.42 -15.02
CA PHE A 289 -27.80 3.10 -16.24
C PHE A 289 -26.63 4.02 -15.88
N VAL A 290 -25.50 3.85 -16.57
CA VAL A 290 -24.25 4.54 -16.26
C VAL A 290 -23.58 5.08 -17.51
N ALA A 291 -22.78 6.12 -17.33
CA ALA A 291 -21.76 6.54 -18.27
C ALA A 291 -20.40 6.55 -17.58
N PHE A 292 -19.34 6.43 -18.38
CA PHE A 292 -17.98 6.41 -17.88
C PHE A 292 -17.23 7.63 -18.40
N ARG A 293 -16.84 8.53 -17.50
CA ARG A 293 -16.04 9.72 -17.80
C ARG A 293 -14.60 9.45 -17.40
N GLU A 294 -13.65 9.55 -18.32
CA GLU A 294 -12.24 9.42 -17.95
C GLU A 294 -11.81 10.62 -17.09
N VAL A 295 -11.26 10.36 -15.92
CA VAL A 295 -10.92 11.40 -14.92
C VAL A 295 -9.91 12.41 -15.45
N ARG A 296 -8.96 11.98 -16.30
CA ARG A 296 -7.88 12.83 -16.81
C ARG A 296 -8.34 13.76 -17.93
N SER A 297 -8.98 13.24 -18.97
CA SER A 297 -9.45 14.04 -20.10
C SER A 297 -10.80 14.72 -19.85
N GLY A 298 -11.58 14.22 -18.89
CA GLY A 298 -12.97 14.65 -18.68
C GLY A 298 -13.93 14.19 -19.77
N LEU A 299 -13.47 13.37 -20.73
CA LEU A 299 -14.27 12.87 -21.84
C LEU A 299 -15.04 11.62 -21.45
N PHE A 300 -16.20 11.43 -22.06
CA PHE A 300 -17.02 10.24 -21.91
C PHE A 300 -16.65 9.18 -22.94
N ILE A 301 -16.71 7.92 -22.50
CA ILE A 301 -16.73 6.78 -23.40
C ILE A 301 -18.03 6.84 -24.20
N SER A 302 -17.95 6.87 -25.53
CA SER A 302 -19.10 6.85 -26.43
C SER A 302 -18.98 5.78 -27.50
N VAL A 303 -20.14 5.38 -28.03
CA VAL A 303 -20.26 4.34 -29.05
C VAL A 303 -20.53 4.98 -30.41
N ALA A 304 -19.57 4.85 -31.33
CA ALA A 304 -19.69 5.31 -32.71
C ALA A 304 -19.84 4.10 -33.65
N GLY A 305 -21.09 3.77 -33.98
CA GLY A 305 -21.41 2.54 -34.70
C GLY A 305 -21.18 1.31 -33.82
N GLU A 306 -20.07 0.61 -34.05
CA GLU A 306 -19.65 -0.54 -33.22
C GLU A 306 -18.34 -0.29 -32.47
N GLU A 307 -17.66 0.82 -32.75
CA GLU A 307 -16.39 1.18 -32.13
C GLU A 307 -16.61 1.95 -30.83
N LEU A 308 -15.75 1.68 -29.85
CA LEU A 308 -15.69 2.42 -28.60
C LEU A 308 -14.68 3.55 -28.73
N ARG A 309 -15.09 4.79 -28.42
CA ARG A 309 -14.22 5.97 -28.49
C ARG A 309 -14.31 6.77 -27.20
N LEU A 310 -13.25 7.49 -26.87
CA LEU A 310 -13.21 8.43 -25.75
C LEU A 310 -13.01 9.83 -26.34
N GLN A 311 -14.13 10.52 -26.60
CA GLN A 311 -14.15 11.75 -27.40
C GLN A 311 -15.23 12.76 -26.99
N GLU A 312 -16.30 12.37 -26.28
CA GLU A 312 -17.44 13.26 -26.04
C GLU A 312 -17.26 14.06 -24.74
N PRO A 313 -17.30 15.41 -24.77
CA PRO A 313 -17.19 16.23 -23.56
C PRO A 313 -18.48 16.26 -22.72
N HIS A 314 -19.61 15.95 -23.34
CA HIS A 314 -20.94 15.94 -22.71
C HIS A 314 -21.56 14.56 -22.84
N MET A 315 -22.35 14.16 -21.84
CA MET A 315 -22.96 12.84 -21.83
C MET A 315 -24.15 12.78 -22.82
N SER A 316 -23.94 12.16 -23.97
CA SER A 316 -25.03 11.85 -24.91
C SER A 316 -25.63 10.47 -24.66
N LYS A 317 -26.68 10.09 -25.43
CA LYS A 317 -27.21 8.72 -25.44
C LYS A 317 -26.17 7.68 -25.91
N ALA A 318 -25.18 8.09 -26.71
CA ALA A 318 -24.11 7.20 -27.16
C ALA A 318 -23.13 6.84 -26.02
N CYS A 319 -23.11 7.63 -24.94
CA CYS A 319 -22.29 7.40 -23.75
C CYS A 319 -22.95 6.51 -22.70
N GLN A 320 -24.23 6.18 -22.86
CA GLN A 320 -25.01 5.50 -21.82
C GLN A 320 -24.95 3.98 -22.00
N PHE A 321 -24.71 3.29 -20.89
CA PHE A 321 -24.68 1.85 -20.78
C PHE A 321 -25.64 1.39 -19.69
N ALA A 322 -26.47 0.39 -20.00
CA ALA A 322 -27.15 -0.40 -18.99
C ALA A 322 -26.15 -1.41 -18.42
N ALA A 323 -25.79 -1.24 -17.15
CA ALA A 323 -24.93 -2.17 -16.43
C ALA A 323 -25.77 -3.30 -15.85
N TYR A 324 -25.43 -4.53 -16.20
CA TYR A 324 -26.04 -5.73 -15.63
C TYR A 324 -25.02 -6.46 -14.78
N THR A 325 -25.38 -6.86 -13.57
CA THR A 325 -24.48 -7.58 -12.66
C THR A 325 -24.92 -9.04 -12.51
N SER A 326 -23.92 -9.92 -12.43
CA SER A 326 -24.08 -11.34 -12.13
C SER A 326 -22.92 -11.74 -11.23
N GLN A 327 -23.19 -11.87 -9.93
CA GLN A 327 -22.20 -12.10 -8.87
C GLN A 327 -21.15 -10.96 -8.82
N THR A 328 -19.92 -11.24 -9.25
CA THR A 328 -18.80 -10.29 -9.30
C THR A 328 -18.57 -9.67 -10.67
N LEU A 329 -19.26 -10.16 -11.70
CA LEU A 329 -19.06 -9.72 -13.08
C LEU A 329 -20.16 -8.77 -13.50
N THR A 330 -19.78 -7.82 -14.34
CA THR A 330 -20.64 -6.80 -14.91
C THR A 330 -20.64 -6.96 -16.42
N GLY A 331 -21.81 -6.98 -17.05
CA GLY A 331 -21.96 -6.75 -18.47
C GLY A 331 -22.42 -5.32 -18.74
N LEU A 332 -21.88 -4.68 -19.76
CA LEU A 332 -22.23 -3.32 -20.14
C LEU A 332 -22.94 -3.34 -21.49
N GLN A 333 -24.23 -2.99 -21.52
CA GLN A 333 -25.02 -2.97 -22.75
C GLN A 333 -25.24 -1.52 -23.18
N SER A 334 -24.89 -1.15 -24.41
CA SER A 334 -25.17 0.20 -24.90
C SER A 334 -26.67 0.45 -24.95
N VAL A 335 -27.10 1.59 -24.42
CA VAL A 335 -28.51 2.00 -24.46
C VAL A 335 -28.96 2.28 -25.90
N LEU A 336 -28.04 2.80 -26.73
CA LEU A 336 -28.30 3.16 -28.12
C LEU A 336 -28.49 1.93 -29.01
N SER A 337 -27.51 1.02 -29.06
CA SER A 337 -27.52 -0.12 -29.98
C SER A 337 -28.13 -1.39 -29.39
N ARG A 338 -28.36 -1.43 -28.06
CA ARG A 338 -28.75 -2.64 -27.30
C ARG A 338 -27.78 -3.82 -27.43
N LYS A 339 -26.59 -3.59 -27.98
CA LYS A 339 -25.51 -4.58 -28.05
C LYS A 339 -24.60 -4.44 -26.81
N TRP A 340 -23.92 -5.52 -26.47
CA TRP A 340 -23.01 -5.62 -25.34
C TRP A 340 -21.61 -5.16 -25.73
N LEU A 341 -21.00 -4.39 -24.84
CA LEU A 341 -19.61 -3.99 -24.88
C LEU A 341 -18.74 -5.19 -24.51
N GLY A 342 -17.81 -5.52 -25.40
CA GLY A 342 -16.89 -6.62 -25.20
C GLY A 342 -15.66 -6.53 -26.08
N GLN A 343 -14.90 -7.61 -26.03
CA GLN A 343 -13.70 -7.78 -26.84
C GLN A 343 -13.98 -8.68 -28.04
N HIS A 344 -13.54 -8.27 -29.22
CA HIS A 344 -13.57 -9.13 -30.38
C HIS A 344 -12.55 -10.28 -30.23
N TRP A 345 -12.98 -11.52 -30.47
CA TRP A 345 -12.20 -12.71 -30.13
C TRP A 345 -10.90 -12.87 -30.93
N ILE A 346 -10.85 -12.41 -32.19
CA ILE A 346 -9.65 -12.51 -33.05
C ILE A 346 -8.75 -11.31 -32.86
N SER A 347 -9.29 -10.12 -33.08
CA SER A 347 -8.51 -8.89 -33.16
C SER A 347 -8.18 -8.31 -31.79
N GLY A 348 -8.86 -8.77 -30.74
CA GLY A 348 -8.76 -8.18 -29.41
C GLY A 348 -9.32 -6.75 -29.32
N ALA A 349 -9.90 -6.23 -30.42
CA ALA A 349 -10.45 -4.89 -30.48
C ALA A 349 -11.68 -4.76 -29.58
N LEU A 350 -11.81 -3.62 -28.90
CA LEU A 350 -12.99 -3.30 -28.11
C LEU A 350 -14.10 -2.76 -28.98
N GLY A 351 -15.33 -3.17 -28.70
CA GLY A 351 -16.49 -2.68 -29.42
C GLY A 351 -17.80 -3.17 -28.83
N VAL A 352 -18.89 -2.63 -29.37
CA VAL A 352 -20.25 -2.90 -28.89
C VAL A 352 -21.00 -3.74 -29.92
N ARG A 353 -20.75 -5.06 -29.86
CA ARG A 353 -21.18 -6.03 -30.88
C ARG A 353 -21.98 -7.21 -30.33
N GLY A 354 -21.79 -7.56 -29.07
CA GLY A 354 -22.37 -8.76 -28.48
C GLY A 354 -23.91 -8.70 -28.49
N THR A 355 -24.58 -9.77 -28.87
CA THR A 355 -26.05 -9.88 -28.76
C THR A 355 -26.49 -10.37 -27.39
N GLY A 356 -25.56 -10.92 -26.60
CA GLY A 356 -25.78 -11.38 -25.23
C GLY A 356 -24.54 -11.20 -24.36
N LEU A 357 -24.71 -11.35 -23.05
CA LEU A 357 -23.61 -11.36 -22.10
C LEU A 357 -22.88 -12.71 -22.15
N GLY A 358 -21.85 -12.79 -23.00
CA GLY A 358 -20.96 -13.92 -23.12
C GLY A 358 -19.62 -13.70 -22.40
N LYS A 359 -18.69 -14.63 -22.62
CA LYS A 359 -17.35 -14.58 -22.01
C LYS A 359 -16.56 -13.33 -22.38
N ASN A 360 -16.85 -12.74 -23.54
CA ASN A 360 -16.14 -11.60 -24.12
C ASN A 360 -16.71 -10.24 -23.67
N GLU A 361 -17.88 -10.26 -23.05
CA GLU A 361 -18.65 -9.10 -22.63
C GLU A 361 -18.65 -8.94 -21.10
N GLU A 362 -17.84 -9.74 -20.40
CA GLU A 362 -17.67 -9.70 -18.95
C GLU A 362 -16.61 -8.69 -18.52
N TRP A 363 -16.99 -7.79 -17.62
CA TRP A 363 -16.16 -6.74 -17.05
C TRP A 363 -16.15 -6.84 -15.53
N GLU A 364 -15.02 -6.49 -14.92
CA GLU A 364 -14.93 -6.19 -13.49
C GLU A 364 -14.87 -4.66 -13.36
N VAL A 365 -15.81 -4.12 -12.59
CA VAL A 365 -15.97 -2.68 -12.35
C VAL A 365 -15.95 -2.48 -10.84
N ASP A 366 -15.09 -1.60 -10.35
CA ASP A 366 -15.06 -1.25 -8.93
C ASP A 366 -16.19 -0.28 -8.58
N TRP A 367 -17.37 -0.83 -8.35
CA TRP A 367 -18.56 -0.06 -7.99
C TRP A 367 -18.45 0.68 -6.65
N ARG A 368 -17.46 0.35 -5.79
CA ARG A 368 -17.28 0.99 -4.48
C ARG A 368 -16.55 2.33 -4.59
N ARG A 369 -15.85 2.56 -5.70
CA ARG A 369 -15.09 3.78 -5.97
C ARG A 369 -15.63 4.43 -7.24
N PRO A 370 -16.79 5.10 -7.18
CA PRO A 370 -17.39 5.71 -8.36
C PRO A 370 -16.48 6.77 -8.98
N GLU A 371 -15.66 7.46 -8.18
CA GLU A 371 -14.63 8.38 -8.64
C GLU A 371 -13.29 7.62 -8.75
N GLY A 372 -12.91 7.24 -9.97
CA GLY A 372 -11.66 6.53 -10.23
C GLY A 372 -11.78 5.01 -10.23
N ALA A 373 -12.90 4.49 -10.72
CA ALA A 373 -13.07 3.08 -11.00
C ALA A 373 -12.14 2.62 -12.13
N PHE A 374 -11.61 1.41 -11.98
CA PHE A 374 -10.94 0.69 -13.06
C PHE A 374 -11.96 -0.14 -13.84
N LEU A 375 -11.80 -0.19 -15.15
CA LEU A 375 -12.53 -1.12 -16.01
C LEU A 375 -11.59 -2.23 -16.45
N LEU A 376 -11.85 -3.46 -15.98
CA LEU A 376 -11.08 -4.63 -16.36
C LEU A 376 -11.93 -5.56 -17.22
N SER A 377 -11.59 -5.69 -18.50
CA SER A 377 -12.20 -6.68 -19.38
C SER A 377 -11.71 -8.06 -18.96
N CYS A 378 -12.62 -8.91 -18.49
CA CYS A 378 -12.26 -10.22 -17.96
C CYS A 378 -11.87 -11.20 -19.07
N SER A 379 -12.31 -10.99 -20.31
CA SER A 379 -12.01 -11.85 -21.47
C SER A 379 -10.59 -11.72 -21.99
N ALA A 380 -9.98 -10.55 -21.77
CA ALA A 380 -8.66 -10.24 -22.28
C ALA A 380 -7.58 -11.17 -21.72
N ASN A 381 -6.46 -11.26 -22.44
CA ASN A 381 -5.29 -12.05 -22.07
C ASN A 381 -5.66 -13.49 -21.68
N TRP A 382 -6.46 -14.14 -22.53
CA TRP A 382 -6.89 -15.54 -22.36
C TRP A 382 -7.63 -15.75 -21.03
N GLY A 383 -8.50 -14.79 -20.70
CA GLY A 383 -9.30 -14.81 -19.50
C GLY A 383 -8.58 -14.42 -18.22
N SER A 384 -7.33 -13.93 -18.30
CA SER A 384 -6.63 -13.36 -17.13
C SER A 384 -7.13 -11.95 -16.81
N GLY A 385 -7.67 -11.28 -17.84
CA GLY A 385 -8.18 -9.92 -17.77
C GLY A 385 -7.23 -8.92 -18.40
N GLY A 386 -7.71 -7.70 -18.59
CA GLY A 386 -6.93 -6.59 -19.12
C GLY A 386 -7.58 -5.28 -18.73
N TYR A 387 -6.80 -4.36 -18.17
CA TYR A 387 -7.30 -3.03 -17.83
C TYR A 387 -7.54 -2.20 -19.08
N LEU A 388 -8.58 -1.36 -19.05
CA LEU A 388 -8.85 -0.41 -20.10
C LEU A 388 -7.84 0.74 -20.02
N MET A 389 -7.16 0.99 -21.14
CA MET A 389 -6.14 2.00 -21.31
C MET A 389 -6.66 3.06 -22.29
N ALA A 390 -6.35 4.33 -22.04
CA ALA A 390 -6.63 5.43 -22.94
C ALA A 390 -5.32 5.98 -23.51
N PHE A 391 -5.20 5.98 -24.83
CA PHE A 391 -4.03 6.49 -25.53
C PHE A 391 -4.43 7.73 -26.34
N PRO A 392 -3.73 8.87 -26.19
CA PRO A 392 -4.05 10.06 -26.97
C PRO A 392 -3.84 9.73 -28.45
N LYS A 393 -4.87 9.96 -29.27
CA LYS A 393 -4.75 9.80 -30.71
C LYS A 393 -4.02 11.02 -31.25
N LYS A 394 -2.89 10.81 -31.93
CA LYS A 394 -2.18 11.89 -32.65
C LYS A 394 -3.00 12.24 -33.89
N GLU A 395 -3.91 13.19 -33.75
CA GLU A 395 -4.58 13.79 -34.91
C GLU A 395 -3.82 15.09 -35.25
N GLU A 396 -3.12 15.06 -36.38
CA GLU A 396 -2.11 16.06 -36.77
C GLU A 396 -2.68 17.46 -37.07
N THR A 397 -3.99 17.63 -37.10
CA THR A 397 -4.56 18.76 -37.83
C THR A 397 -4.62 20.08 -37.06
N LEU A 398 -4.57 20.11 -35.72
CA LEU A 398 -4.73 21.39 -34.96
C LEU A 398 -4.12 21.45 -33.55
N GLY A 399 -3.28 20.49 -33.14
CA GLY A 399 -2.59 20.54 -31.84
C GLY A 399 -3.49 20.39 -30.60
N GLN A 400 -4.78 20.13 -30.77
CA GLN A 400 -5.70 19.75 -29.70
C GLN A 400 -5.98 18.24 -29.77
N THR A 401 -5.73 17.51 -28.69
CA THR A 401 -6.12 16.09 -28.59
C THR A 401 -7.63 16.01 -28.40
N LEU A 402 -8.36 15.75 -29.48
CA LEU A 402 -9.82 15.65 -29.47
C LEU A 402 -10.34 14.22 -29.23
N ALA A 403 -9.47 13.21 -29.33
CA ALA A 403 -9.88 11.81 -29.19
C ALA A 403 -8.77 10.94 -28.59
N TYR A 404 -9.19 9.90 -27.87
CA TYR A 404 -8.32 8.86 -27.35
C TYR A 404 -8.73 7.50 -27.90
N ASP A 405 -7.73 6.70 -28.27
CA ASP A 405 -7.87 5.29 -28.61
C ASP A 405 -7.97 4.47 -27.32
N LEU A 406 -8.99 3.63 -27.22
CA LEU A 406 -9.17 2.72 -26.09
C LEU A 406 -8.60 1.33 -26.44
N ARG A 407 -7.73 0.80 -25.59
CA ARG A 407 -7.12 -0.52 -25.76
C ARG A 407 -7.07 -1.28 -24.44
N LEU A 408 -6.90 -2.60 -24.52
CA LEU A 408 -6.74 -3.45 -23.34
C LEU A 408 -5.25 -3.67 -23.06
N GLY A 409 -4.82 -3.37 -21.83
CA GLY A 409 -3.48 -3.66 -21.33
C GLY A 409 -3.37 -5.03 -20.66
N GLY A 410 -2.37 -5.18 -19.79
CA GLY A 410 -2.25 -6.34 -18.90
C GLY A 410 -3.22 -6.29 -17.71
N TYR A 411 -3.08 -7.25 -16.79
CA TYR A 411 -3.89 -7.35 -15.56
C TYR A 411 -3.06 -7.24 -14.27
N ASN A 412 -1.74 -7.11 -14.36
CA ASN A 412 -0.86 -7.01 -13.20
C ASN A 412 -0.93 -5.60 -12.58
N GLY A 413 -0.38 -5.46 -11.36
CA GLY A 413 -0.37 -4.18 -10.64
C GLY A 413 0.32 -3.04 -11.40
N GLU A 414 1.37 -3.35 -12.17
CA GLU A 414 2.05 -2.34 -13.00
C GLU A 414 1.12 -1.76 -14.08
N GLU A 415 0.39 -2.62 -14.79
CA GLU A 415 -0.56 -2.20 -15.81
C GLU A 415 -1.79 -1.53 -15.18
N ARG A 416 -2.20 -1.94 -13.98
CA ARG A 416 -3.22 -1.25 -13.19
C ARG A 416 -2.82 0.20 -12.90
N GLY A 417 -1.55 0.46 -12.59
CA GLY A 417 -1.03 1.81 -12.37
C GLY A 417 -1.05 2.70 -13.62
N LYS A 418 -1.00 2.09 -14.81
CA LYS A 418 -1.09 2.79 -16.10
C LYS A 418 -2.52 2.89 -16.64
N ALA A 419 -3.46 2.15 -16.06
CA ALA A 419 -4.85 2.07 -16.50
C ALA A 419 -5.56 3.42 -16.47
N ALA A 420 -6.50 3.60 -17.39
CA ALA A 420 -7.38 4.76 -17.36
C ALA A 420 -8.32 4.67 -16.16
N LEU A 421 -8.48 5.79 -15.46
CA LEU A 421 -9.38 5.94 -14.33
C LEU A 421 -10.69 6.55 -14.82
N PHE A 422 -11.80 5.93 -14.45
CA PHE A 422 -13.13 6.38 -14.86
C PHE A 422 -13.97 6.80 -13.66
N GLU A 423 -14.68 7.90 -13.83
CA GLU A 423 -15.80 8.27 -13.00
C GLU A 423 -17.07 7.62 -13.54
N ILE A 424 -17.80 6.95 -12.66
CA ILE A 424 -19.07 6.29 -12.97
C ILE A 424 -20.19 7.30 -12.72
N VAL A 425 -20.69 7.91 -13.79
CA VAL A 425 -21.78 8.87 -13.75
C VAL A 425 -23.11 8.12 -13.83
N ASP A 426 -24.00 8.37 -12.86
CA ASP A 426 -25.36 7.80 -12.88
C ASP A 426 -26.24 8.56 -13.88
N CYS A 427 -26.80 7.84 -14.85
CA CYS A 427 -27.63 8.43 -15.91
C CYS A 427 -29.07 8.70 -15.46
N GLU A 428 -29.55 8.12 -14.35
CA GLU A 428 -30.93 8.31 -13.91
C GLU A 428 -31.20 9.77 -13.53
N ASN A 429 -30.21 10.43 -12.94
CA ASN A 429 -30.27 11.84 -12.57
C ASN A 429 -30.19 12.81 -13.76
N TYR A 430 -29.72 12.33 -14.91
CA TYR A 430 -29.48 13.16 -16.09
C TYR A 430 -30.69 13.25 -17.04
N ARG A 431 -31.77 12.51 -16.77
CA ARG A 431 -33.02 12.61 -17.54
C ARG A 431 -33.69 13.98 -17.44
N THR A 432 -33.35 14.78 -16.44
CA THR A 432 -34.07 16.01 -16.08
C THR A 432 -33.44 17.31 -16.56
N THR A 433 -32.13 17.35 -16.82
CA THR A 433 -31.44 18.62 -17.09
C THR A 433 -31.26 18.90 -18.58
N ASP A 434 -30.79 17.96 -19.40
CA ASP A 434 -30.31 18.30 -20.75
C ASP A 434 -31.41 18.62 -21.77
N VAL A 435 -32.63 18.11 -21.61
CA VAL A 435 -33.74 18.54 -22.48
C VAL A 435 -34.17 19.98 -22.16
N VAL A 436 -34.08 20.41 -20.91
CA VAL A 436 -34.56 21.73 -20.51
C VAL A 436 -33.50 22.81 -20.79
N THR A 437 -32.22 22.54 -20.58
CA THR A 437 -31.16 23.53 -20.86
C THR A 437 -30.78 23.63 -22.35
N GLU A 438 -30.79 22.56 -23.15
CA GLU A 438 -30.58 22.69 -24.61
C GLU A 438 -31.74 23.42 -25.30
N ILE A 439 -32.98 23.23 -24.84
CA ILE A 439 -34.13 23.98 -25.38
C ILE A 439 -34.06 25.46 -24.97
N ILE A 440 -33.49 25.77 -23.79
CA ILE A 440 -33.36 27.16 -23.33
C ILE A 440 -32.16 27.87 -23.99
N GLN A 441 -31.09 27.17 -24.37
CA GLN A 441 -29.91 27.79 -25.01
C GLN A 441 -29.94 27.81 -26.55
N LYS A 442 -30.88 27.11 -27.20
CA LYS A 442 -31.07 27.14 -28.66
C LYS A 442 -32.22 28.03 -29.14
N LYS A 443 -32.74 28.95 -28.31
CA LYS A 443 -33.54 30.04 -28.88
C LYS A 443 -32.60 30.92 -29.71
N THR A 444 -32.85 30.95 -31.01
CA THR A 444 -32.12 31.86 -31.90
C THR A 444 -32.34 33.31 -31.41
N PRO A 445 -31.39 34.23 -31.64
CA PRO A 445 -31.58 35.64 -31.28
C PRO A 445 -32.90 36.22 -31.84
N ALA A 446 -33.37 35.70 -32.98
CA ALA A 446 -34.65 36.04 -33.58
C ALA A 446 -35.86 35.56 -32.75
N GLU A 447 -35.81 34.36 -32.19
CA GLU A 447 -36.87 33.84 -31.31
C GLU A 447 -36.90 34.56 -29.95
N LEU A 448 -35.73 34.93 -29.42
CA LEU A 448 -35.63 35.78 -28.23
C LEU A 448 -36.23 37.17 -28.48
N ALA A 449 -35.93 37.77 -29.64
CA ALA A 449 -36.49 39.07 -30.03
C ALA A 449 -38.02 39.01 -30.24
N ALA A 450 -38.53 37.94 -30.89
CA ALA A 450 -39.96 37.75 -31.10
C ALA A 450 -40.73 37.52 -29.78
N GLU A 451 -40.10 36.87 -28.79
CA GLU A 451 -40.67 36.67 -27.48
C GLU A 451 -40.70 37.96 -26.64
N GLU A 452 -39.64 38.79 -26.70
CA GLU A 452 -39.68 40.13 -26.11
C GLU A 452 -40.76 41.02 -26.74
N GLU A 453 -40.95 40.94 -28.05
CA GLU A 453 -42.00 41.69 -28.75
C GLU A 453 -43.40 41.20 -28.35
N ARG A 454 -43.60 39.89 -28.17
CA ARG A 454 -44.84 39.33 -27.60
C ARG A 454 -45.07 39.78 -26.17
N LYS A 455 -44.03 39.83 -25.32
CA LYS A 455 -44.15 40.35 -23.94
C LYS A 455 -44.50 41.84 -23.91
N ARG A 456 -43.92 42.66 -24.81
CA ARG A 456 -44.28 44.08 -24.97
C ARG A 456 -45.74 44.25 -25.41
N LYS A 457 -46.20 43.49 -26.39
CA LYS A 457 -47.59 43.56 -26.89
C LYS A 457 -48.61 43.03 -25.87
N GLY A 458 -48.27 41.97 -25.14
CA GLY A 458 -49.12 41.44 -24.05
C GLY A 458 -49.28 42.40 -22.89
N SER A 459 -48.22 43.15 -22.53
CA SER A 459 -48.28 44.20 -21.49
C SER A 459 -49.23 45.35 -21.87
N LEU A 460 -49.23 45.77 -23.14
CA LEU A 460 -50.13 46.81 -23.65
C LEU A 460 -51.62 46.42 -23.61
N ILE A 461 -51.95 45.14 -23.77
CA ILE A 461 -53.34 44.66 -23.67
C ILE A 461 -53.82 44.70 -22.20
N SER A 462 -52.93 44.44 -21.23
CA SER A 462 -53.28 44.54 -19.81
C SER A 462 -53.47 45.98 -19.31
N LEU A 463 -52.82 46.97 -19.94
CA LEU A 463 -52.99 48.40 -19.63
C LEU A 463 -54.21 49.04 -20.32
N GLY A 464 -54.67 48.48 -21.44
CA GLY A 464 -55.90 48.93 -22.12
C GLY A 464 -57.19 48.53 -21.41
N ALA A 465 -57.17 47.43 -20.65
CA ALA A 465 -58.33 46.95 -19.88
C ALA A 465 -58.60 47.74 -18.58
N LEU A 466 -57.72 48.67 -18.19
CA LEU A 466 -57.86 49.47 -16.96
C LEU A 466 -58.32 50.92 -17.19
N ARG A 467 -58.77 51.26 -18.41
CA ARG A 467 -59.23 52.62 -18.76
C ARG A 467 -60.68 52.70 -19.23
N ILE A 468 -61.44 51.61 -19.09
CA ILE A 468 -62.89 51.59 -19.24
C ILE A 468 -63.44 50.99 -17.94
N GLY A 469 -63.56 51.85 -16.93
CA GLY A 469 -64.08 51.56 -15.60
C GLY A 469 -64.34 52.88 -14.92
#